data_AF-A0A955K017-F1
#
_entry.id   AF-A0A955K017-F1
#
_cell.length_a   1.000
_cell.length_b   1.000
_cell.length_c   1.000
_cell.angle_alpha   90.00
_cell.angle_beta   90.00
_cell.angle_gamma   90.00
#
_symmetry.space_group_name_H-M   'P 1'
#
loop_
_entity.id
_entity.type
_entity.pdbx_description
1 polymer ?
#
loop_
_entity_poly.entity_id
_entity_poly.type
_entity_poly.pdbx_seq_one_letter_code
_entity_poly.pdbx_strand_id
1 'polypeptide(L)'
;MSKGSVHQALYRKYRPRKLDDVYGQEHVTALLKRSIESGRINHAYLLTGPKGVGKTSIARILAHEINGLDYSDDSSHLDIIEIDAASNNGVDDVRELRDNVRFAPTVAAKKIYIIDEVHMLSKPAFNALLKTLEEPPEHVVFILATTDADKLPETIISRVHRYQFRKITDAVSIAHLRRIANAENIEIDDQALTQLAKHGGGSFRDSIGLLDQLSNGYQERINEQLVLDVLGIPADRQVDELISAYRQASVNKIVEIIDNFEANGTNPVRLSQSLIAMLKQTLSERPNGSLIMEDLLAVASSSYPFIKLLTVLVSNTSQTYGPEPSASASPTPVATKPLEATVANQPPVAKPKKASSLDVSKPSTFSWQNFIDQLKNDSAVQSLLSKSNYQLDENSLIIFAGNRFNANRLNAPKQLTKLNDALNQLGFSSLNIEVKADVKPPEDSETAAVA
;
A
#
# COMPACT_ATOMS: atom_id res chain seq x y z
N MET A 1 37.49 28.30 7.90
CA MET A 1 36.45 27.30 8.22
C MET A 1 35.11 27.90 7.84
N SER A 2 34.60 27.55 6.66
CA SER A 2 33.28 28.02 6.20
C SER A 2 32.22 27.42 7.12
N LYS A 3 31.36 28.25 7.71
CA LYS A 3 30.17 27.79 8.43
C LYS A 3 29.36 26.94 7.45
N GLY A 4 29.25 25.64 7.69
CA GLY A 4 28.40 24.77 6.89
C GLY A 4 26.99 25.31 6.89
N SER A 5 26.56 25.91 5.77
CA SER A 5 25.18 26.30 5.57
C SER A 5 24.35 25.03 5.57
N VAL A 6 23.53 24.84 6.59
CA VAL A 6 22.56 23.74 6.63
C VAL A 6 21.64 23.93 5.41
N HIS A 7 21.78 23.07 4.40
CA HIS A 7 20.94 23.13 3.22
C HIS A 7 19.49 22.82 3.63
N GLN A 8 18.62 23.82 3.57
CA GLN A 8 17.21 23.64 3.88
C GLN A 8 16.52 23.00 2.67
N ALA A 9 15.90 21.84 2.89
CA ALA A 9 15.18 21.15 1.82
C ALA A 9 14.14 22.05 1.14
N LEU A 10 14.05 21.97 -0.20
CA LEU A 10 13.23 22.89 -1.01
C LEU A 10 11.76 22.87 -0.60
N TYR A 11 11.21 21.71 -0.25
CA TYR A 11 9.81 21.59 0.17
C TYR A 11 9.51 22.33 1.49
N ARG A 12 10.53 22.62 2.31
CA ARG A 12 10.39 23.49 3.49
C ARG A 12 10.55 24.95 3.10
N LYS A 13 11.58 25.28 2.31
CA LYS A 13 11.89 26.65 1.85
C LYS A 13 10.72 27.29 1.09
N TYR A 14 10.05 26.51 0.23
CA TYR A 14 8.91 26.94 -0.60
C TYR A 14 7.54 26.59 -0.01
N ARG A 15 7.48 26.30 1.29
CA ARG A 15 6.18 26.11 1.96
C ARG A 15 5.38 27.42 1.91
N PRO A 16 4.11 27.41 1.48
CA PRO A 16 3.26 28.59 1.51
C PRO A 16 3.16 29.21 2.91
N ARG A 17 3.15 30.54 2.99
CA ARG A 17 3.01 31.28 4.26
C ARG A 17 1.67 32.01 4.41
N LYS A 18 0.97 32.23 3.31
CA LYS A 18 -0.38 32.83 3.27
C LYS A 18 -1.32 31.97 2.45
N LEU A 19 -2.63 32.11 2.64
CA LEU A 19 -3.62 31.38 1.83
C LEU A 19 -3.49 31.69 0.33
N ASP A 20 -3.05 32.91 -0.01
CA ASP A 20 -2.83 33.34 -1.39
C ASP A 20 -1.58 32.70 -2.04
N ASP A 21 -0.64 32.18 -1.25
CA ASP A 21 0.57 31.52 -1.74
C ASP A 21 0.37 30.02 -2.01
N VAL A 22 -0.82 29.49 -1.71
CA VAL A 22 -1.13 28.07 -1.87
C VAL A 22 -1.51 27.78 -3.32
N TYR A 23 -0.78 26.87 -3.94
CA TYR A 23 -0.98 26.49 -5.34
C TYR A 23 -1.98 25.34 -5.49
N GLY A 24 -2.92 25.43 -6.44
CA GLY A 24 -3.74 24.30 -6.90
C GLY A 24 -4.83 23.84 -5.93
N GLN A 25 -5.15 24.63 -4.90
CA GLN A 25 -6.23 24.37 -3.94
C GLN A 25 -7.14 25.60 -3.77
N GLU A 26 -7.32 26.37 -4.84
CA GLU A 26 -8.04 27.64 -4.86
C GLU A 26 -9.48 27.51 -4.36
N HIS A 27 -10.12 26.35 -4.60
CA HIS A 27 -11.47 26.07 -4.10
C HIS A 27 -11.54 25.95 -2.58
N VAL A 28 -10.46 25.59 -1.90
CA VAL A 28 -10.38 25.55 -0.43
C VAL A 28 -9.97 26.91 0.11
N THR A 29 -8.90 27.49 -0.41
CA THR A 29 -8.32 28.74 0.11
C THR A 29 -9.27 29.91 -0.03
N ALA A 30 -10.02 30.01 -1.14
CA ALA A 30 -11.02 31.06 -1.33
C ALA A 30 -12.18 30.96 -0.33
N LEU A 31 -12.60 29.75 0.06
CA LEU A 31 -13.65 29.55 1.06
C LEU A 31 -13.17 29.91 2.46
N LEU A 32 -11.96 29.46 2.83
CA LEU A 32 -11.35 29.79 4.12
C LEU A 32 -11.16 31.30 4.27
N LYS A 33 -10.61 31.96 3.24
CA LYS A 33 -10.40 33.42 3.22
C LYS A 33 -11.70 34.18 3.46
N ARG A 34 -12.77 33.85 2.74
CA ARG A 34 -14.10 34.47 2.96
C ARG A 34 -14.65 34.22 4.37
N SER A 35 -14.43 33.03 4.93
CA SER A 35 -14.86 32.69 6.29
C SER A 35 -14.18 33.57 7.33
N ILE A 36 -12.87 33.77 7.18
CA ILE A 36 -12.05 34.61 8.08
C ILE A 36 -12.43 36.09 7.92
N GLU A 37 -12.49 36.60 6.69
CA GLU A 37 -12.86 38.00 6.40
C GLU A 37 -14.26 38.36 6.91
N SER A 38 -15.19 37.41 6.92
CA SER A 38 -16.54 37.61 7.45
C SER A 38 -16.68 37.38 8.96
N GLY A 39 -15.59 37.04 9.65
CA GLY A 39 -15.57 36.74 11.09
C GLY A 39 -16.31 35.45 11.47
N ARG A 40 -16.68 34.61 10.49
CA ARG A 40 -17.39 33.33 10.70
C ARG A 40 -16.37 32.23 10.95
N ILE A 41 -15.78 32.23 12.13
CA ILE A 41 -14.82 31.21 12.55
C ILE A 41 -15.59 30.04 13.17
N ASN A 42 -15.48 28.86 12.55
CA ASN A 42 -16.05 27.63 13.10
C ASN A 42 -15.19 27.09 14.25
N HIS A 43 -15.81 26.39 15.18
CA HIS A 43 -15.10 25.75 16.29
C HIS A 43 -14.24 24.55 15.84
N ALA A 44 -14.55 23.93 14.70
CA ALA A 44 -13.78 22.80 14.18
C ALA A 44 -13.74 22.74 12.64
N TYR A 45 -12.54 22.51 12.10
CA TYR A 45 -12.25 22.35 10.67
C TYR A 45 -11.68 20.95 10.43
N LEU A 46 -12.09 20.30 9.34
CA LEU A 46 -11.52 19.04 8.87
C LEU A 46 -10.93 19.20 7.48
N LEU A 47 -9.61 19.18 7.39
CA LEU A 47 -8.85 19.19 6.14
C LEU A 47 -8.57 17.75 5.71
N THR A 48 -9.19 17.30 4.63
CA THR A 48 -9.06 15.92 4.15
C THR A 48 -8.55 15.86 2.72
N GLY A 49 -7.73 14.86 2.41
CA GLY A 49 -7.28 14.58 1.07
C GLY A 49 -5.91 13.91 1.03
N PRO A 50 -5.38 13.63 -0.17
CA PRO A 50 -4.13 12.87 -0.34
C PRO A 50 -2.93 13.47 0.41
N LYS A 51 -1.91 12.65 0.68
CA LYS A 51 -0.67 13.15 1.30
C LYS A 51 0.01 14.20 0.42
N GLY A 52 0.70 15.15 1.04
CA GLY A 52 1.57 16.12 0.34
C GLY A 52 0.87 17.18 -0.52
N VAL A 53 -0.46 17.33 -0.41
CA VAL A 53 -1.24 18.36 -1.13
C VAL A 53 -1.36 19.71 -0.38
N GLY A 54 -0.74 19.84 0.79
CA GLY A 54 -0.69 21.10 1.56
C GLY A 54 -1.61 21.22 2.78
N LYS A 55 -2.26 20.13 3.24
CA LYS A 55 -3.18 20.16 4.40
C LYS A 55 -2.56 20.79 5.66
N THR A 56 -1.42 20.27 6.12
CA THR A 56 -0.72 20.77 7.32
C THR A 56 -0.26 22.22 7.15
N SER A 57 0.18 22.60 5.94
CA SER A 57 0.56 23.97 5.64
C SER A 57 -0.63 24.93 5.76
N ILE A 58 -1.77 24.58 5.17
CA ILE A 58 -3.00 25.38 5.29
C ILE A 58 -3.50 25.41 6.74
N ALA A 59 -3.39 24.31 7.49
CA ALA A 59 -3.77 24.28 8.90
C ALA A 59 -3.01 25.32 9.73
N ARG A 60 -1.68 25.42 9.51
CA ARG A 60 -0.84 26.41 10.19
C ARG A 60 -1.16 27.83 9.77
N ILE A 61 -1.32 28.08 8.48
CA ILE A 61 -1.71 29.40 7.96
C ILE A 61 -3.05 29.82 8.56
N LEU A 62 -4.05 28.94 8.53
CA LEU A 62 -5.39 29.19 9.08
C LEU A 62 -5.33 29.51 10.58
N ALA A 63 -4.51 28.79 11.35
CA ALA A 63 -4.34 29.06 12.78
C ALA A 63 -3.80 30.48 13.05
N HIS A 64 -2.82 30.91 12.26
CA HIS A 64 -2.24 32.24 12.40
C HIS A 64 -3.22 33.33 11.93
N GLU A 65 -3.89 33.13 10.80
CA GLU A 65 -4.88 34.09 10.28
C GLU A 65 -6.10 34.25 11.21
N ILE A 66 -6.59 33.18 11.84
CA ILE A 66 -7.67 33.24 12.85
C ILE A 66 -7.30 34.15 14.02
N ASN A 67 -6.02 34.14 14.43
CA ASN A 67 -5.51 34.94 15.55
C ASN A 67 -4.93 36.29 15.11
N GLY A 68 -4.95 36.62 13.82
CA GLY A 68 -4.33 37.85 13.29
C GLY A 68 -2.80 37.90 13.49
N LEU A 69 -2.16 36.74 13.54
CA LEU A 69 -0.72 36.59 13.74
C LEU A 69 -0.01 36.41 12.39
N ASP A 70 1.22 36.91 12.30
CA ASP A 70 2.10 36.60 11.15
C ASP A 70 2.62 35.16 11.26
N TYR A 71 2.49 34.39 10.18
CA TYR A 71 3.03 33.03 10.12
C TYR A 71 4.47 33.02 9.58
N SER A 72 5.36 32.39 10.35
CA SER A 72 6.70 31.99 9.91
C SER A 72 6.96 30.53 10.33
N ASP A 73 7.83 29.81 9.63
CA ASP A 73 8.08 28.40 9.98
C ASP A 73 8.73 28.23 11.37
N ASP A 74 9.38 29.26 11.90
CA ASP A 74 10.02 29.26 13.22
C ASP A 74 9.12 29.86 14.32
N SER A 75 7.94 30.40 13.99
CA SER A 75 7.03 30.97 14.99
C SER A 75 6.21 29.87 15.66
N SER A 76 6.70 29.36 16.78
CA SER A 76 5.88 28.61 17.74
C SER A 76 5.10 29.60 18.61
N HIS A 77 3.77 29.52 18.61
CA HIS A 77 2.92 30.34 19.48
C HIS A 77 2.33 29.48 20.60
N LEU A 78 2.34 29.97 21.85
CA LEU A 78 1.87 29.20 23.01
C LEU A 78 0.40 28.74 22.89
N ASP A 79 -0.42 29.56 22.24
CA ASP A 79 -1.84 29.27 21.99
C ASP A 79 -2.11 28.52 20.68
N ILE A 80 -1.09 28.10 19.94
CA ILE A 80 -1.21 27.24 18.75
C ILE A 80 -0.48 25.93 19.06
N ILE A 81 -1.26 24.88 19.34
CA ILE A 81 -0.75 23.58 19.76
C ILE A 81 -0.86 22.62 18.57
N GLU A 82 0.27 22.14 18.07
CA GLU A 82 0.33 21.15 16.99
C GLU A 82 0.62 19.76 17.55
N ILE A 83 -0.22 18.78 17.19
CA ILE A 83 -0.12 17.39 17.61
C ILE A 83 -0.12 16.52 16.37
N ASP A 84 0.93 15.73 16.22
CA ASP A 84 0.96 14.63 15.26
C ASP A 84 0.33 13.39 15.91
N ALA A 85 -0.87 13.02 15.46
CA ALA A 85 -1.60 11.88 15.98
C ALA A 85 -0.93 10.54 15.66
N ALA A 86 0.00 10.48 14.69
CA ALA A 86 0.77 9.26 14.46
C ALA A 86 1.76 8.97 15.61
N SER A 87 2.28 10.04 16.22
CA SER A 87 3.25 9.98 17.31
C SER A 87 2.61 10.06 18.71
N ASN A 88 1.44 10.70 18.81
CA ASN A 88 0.70 10.95 20.06
C ASN A 88 -0.73 10.37 19.98
N ASN A 89 -0.84 9.06 19.77
CA ASN A 89 -2.14 8.37 19.61
C ASN A 89 -2.73 7.84 20.95
N GLY A 90 -2.02 8.07 22.05
CA GLY A 90 -2.38 7.57 23.37
C GLY A 90 -3.65 8.19 23.93
N VAL A 91 -4.33 7.44 24.80
CA VAL A 91 -5.53 7.94 25.49
C VAL A 91 -5.15 9.06 26.48
N ASP A 92 -3.98 8.96 27.09
CA ASP A 92 -3.53 9.91 28.10
C ASP A 92 -3.12 11.25 27.47
N ASP A 93 -2.42 11.25 26.34
CA ASP A 93 -2.09 12.46 25.56
C ASP A 93 -3.35 13.28 25.23
N VAL A 94 -4.42 12.59 24.82
CA VAL A 94 -5.67 13.24 24.43
C VAL A 94 -6.51 13.63 25.64
N ARG A 95 -6.39 12.93 26.78
CA ARG A 95 -6.99 13.38 28.04
C ARG A 95 -6.33 14.65 28.54
N GLU A 96 -5.00 14.71 28.48
CA GLU A 96 -4.25 15.92 28.84
C GLU A 96 -4.65 17.08 27.93
N LEU A 97 -4.74 16.85 26.61
CA LEU A 97 -5.29 17.84 25.69
C LEU A 97 -6.68 18.28 26.11
N ARG A 98 -7.61 17.35 26.37
CA ARG A 98 -8.99 17.67 26.75
C ARG A 98 -9.05 18.53 28.02
N ASP A 99 -8.21 18.23 29.00
CA ASP A 99 -8.17 18.97 30.25
C ASP A 99 -7.58 20.37 30.02
N ASN A 100 -6.57 20.47 29.14
CA ASN A 100 -5.95 21.74 28.74
C ASN A 100 -6.85 22.65 27.87
N VAL A 101 -7.83 22.07 27.18
CA VAL A 101 -8.78 22.81 26.32
C VAL A 101 -9.72 23.72 27.14
N ARG A 102 -9.91 23.44 28.43
CA ARG A 102 -10.78 24.25 29.29
C ARG A 102 -10.17 25.60 29.68
N PHE A 103 -8.85 25.74 29.56
CA PHE A 103 -8.15 26.96 29.93
C PHE A 103 -8.17 27.98 28.79
N ALA A 104 -8.47 29.23 29.15
CA ALA A 104 -8.45 30.36 28.23
C ALA A 104 -7.08 30.54 27.55
N PRO A 105 -7.04 31.19 26.37
CA PRO A 105 -5.79 31.52 25.69
C PRO A 105 -4.92 32.44 26.55
N THR A 106 -3.61 32.38 26.36
CA THR A 106 -2.62 33.15 27.13
C THR A 106 -2.43 34.56 26.57
N VAL A 107 -2.28 34.67 25.25
CA VAL A 107 -1.95 35.92 24.55
C VAL A 107 -2.86 36.15 23.35
N ALA A 108 -3.18 35.09 22.60
CA ALA A 108 -3.98 35.18 21.39
C ALA A 108 -5.49 35.26 21.68
N ALA A 109 -6.29 35.60 20.67
CA ALA A 109 -7.74 35.64 20.80
C ALA A 109 -8.37 34.24 20.95
N LYS A 110 -7.79 33.23 20.30
CA LYS A 110 -8.25 31.83 20.32
C LYS A 110 -7.08 30.90 20.60
N LYS A 111 -7.37 29.81 21.30
CA LYS A 111 -6.50 28.65 21.50
C LYS A 111 -6.79 27.63 20.41
N ILE A 112 -5.79 27.34 19.59
CA ILE A 112 -5.96 26.54 18.37
C ILE A 112 -5.21 25.23 18.51
N TYR A 113 -5.91 24.13 18.23
CA TYR A 113 -5.36 22.78 18.24
C TYR A 113 -5.31 22.24 16.81
N ILE A 114 -4.10 22.07 16.27
CA ILE A 114 -3.86 21.42 14.99
C ILE A 114 -3.56 19.95 15.27
N ILE A 115 -4.40 19.04 14.77
CA ILE A 115 -4.20 17.59 14.92
C ILE A 115 -3.97 17.00 13.54
N ASP A 116 -2.71 16.66 13.22
CA ASP A 116 -2.35 16.05 11.94
C ASP A 116 -2.49 14.52 11.99
N GLU A 117 -2.80 13.94 10.84
CA GLU A 117 -3.15 12.52 10.66
C GLU A 117 -4.14 12.00 11.71
N VAL A 118 -5.19 12.76 12.01
CA VAL A 118 -6.16 12.50 13.09
C VAL A 118 -6.78 11.09 13.05
N HIS A 119 -6.83 10.45 11.88
CA HIS A 119 -7.29 9.06 11.72
C HIS A 119 -6.41 8.02 12.43
N MET A 120 -5.20 8.40 12.86
CA MET A 120 -4.26 7.58 13.62
C MET A 120 -4.56 7.55 15.13
N LEU A 121 -5.47 8.41 15.61
CA LEU A 121 -5.87 8.39 17.01
C LEU A 121 -6.54 7.07 17.40
N SER A 122 -6.28 6.63 18.63
CA SER A 122 -6.97 5.46 19.20
C SER A 122 -8.46 5.75 19.43
N LYS A 123 -9.30 4.72 19.41
CA LYS A 123 -10.75 4.87 19.70
C LYS A 123 -11.04 5.58 21.02
N PRO A 124 -10.34 5.29 22.14
CA PRO A 124 -10.61 6.01 23.38
C PRO A 124 -10.15 7.47 23.33
N ALA A 125 -9.07 7.78 22.60
CA ALA A 125 -8.66 9.16 22.33
C ALA A 125 -9.74 9.94 21.55
N PHE A 126 -10.33 9.33 20.51
CA PHE A 126 -11.47 9.95 19.80
C PHE A 126 -12.66 10.25 20.72
N ASN A 127 -13.02 9.31 21.59
CA ASN A 127 -14.12 9.50 22.55
C ASN A 127 -13.84 10.63 23.56
N ALA A 128 -12.57 10.85 23.90
CA ALA A 128 -12.18 11.96 24.77
C ALA A 128 -12.33 13.32 24.08
N LEU A 129 -12.07 13.39 22.76
CA LEU A 129 -12.27 14.60 21.94
C LEU A 129 -13.75 14.89 21.65
N LEU A 130 -14.59 13.86 21.50
CA LEU A 130 -16.00 14.01 21.12
C LEU A 130 -16.77 14.96 22.03
N LYS A 131 -16.59 14.85 23.36
CA LYS A 131 -17.26 15.74 24.30
C LYS A 131 -16.91 17.21 24.07
N THR A 132 -15.66 17.47 23.73
CA THR A 132 -15.15 18.82 23.48
C THR A 132 -15.56 19.35 22.10
N LEU A 133 -15.74 18.48 21.12
CA LEU A 133 -16.30 18.85 19.80
C LEU A 133 -17.82 19.06 19.86
N GLU A 134 -18.52 18.39 20.77
CA GLU A 134 -19.95 18.56 21.03
C GLU A 134 -20.26 19.86 21.76
N GLU A 135 -19.47 20.19 22.79
CA GLU A 135 -19.63 21.40 23.61
C GLU A 135 -18.31 22.19 23.63
N PRO A 136 -17.91 22.80 22.49
CA PRO A 136 -16.64 23.49 22.38
C PRO A 136 -16.64 24.79 23.19
N PRO A 137 -15.59 25.06 24.00
CA PRO A 137 -15.42 26.39 24.58
C PRO A 137 -15.28 27.45 23.49
N GLU A 138 -15.89 28.63 23.68
CA GLU A 138 -15.90 29.67 22.64
C GLU A 138 -14.50 30.13 22.20
N HIS A 139 -13.50 30.00 23.08
CA HIS A 139 -12.12 30.41 22.83
C HIS A 139 -11.28 29.33 22.13
N VAL A 140 -11.85 28.18 21.79
CA VAL A 140 -11.11 27.03 21.24
C VAL A 140 -11.49 26.81 19.78
N VAL A 141 -10.48 26.52 18.96
CA VAL A 141 -10.66 26.09 17.57
C VAL A 141 -9.84 24.83 17.29
N PHE A 142 -10.48 23.81 16.72
CA PHE A 142 -9.81 22.59 16.25
C PHE A 142 -9.58 22.64 14.73
N ILE A 143 -8.38 22.28 14.30
CA ILE A 143 -8.04 22.07 12.90
C ILE A 143 -7.51 20.65 12.75
N LEU A 144 -8.36 19.76 12.26
CA LEU A 144 -8.06 18.36 12.07
C LEU A 144 -7.58 18.13 10.63
N ALA A 145 -6.49 17.40 10.44
CA ALA A 145 -6.02 16.99 9.11
C ALA A 145 -5.97 15.46 8.99
N THR A 146 -6.37 14.93 7.84
CA THR A 146 -6.32 13.48 7.57
C THR A 146 -6.07 13.16 6.11
N THR A 147 -5.31 12.10 5.86
CA THR A 147 -5.23 11.44 4.54
C THR A 147 -6.39 10.50 4.24
N ASP A 148 -7.09 10.04 5.27
CA ASP A 148 -8.13 9.02 5.19
C ASP A 148 -9.35 9.47 6.02
N ALA A 149 -10.38 9.99 5.35
CA ALA A 149 -11.59 10.45 6.03
C ALA A 149 -12.52 9.29 6.41
N ASP A 150 -12.45 8.16 5.70
CA ASP A 150 -13.36 7.03 5.89
C ASP A 150 -13.06 6.27 7.19
N LYS A 151 -11.84 6.40 7.69
CA LYS A 151 -11.45 5.92 9.02
C LYS A 151 -11.98 6.77 10.18
N LEU A 152 -12.48 7.98 9.92
CA LEU A 152 -13.02 8.83 10.97
C LEU A 152 -14.46 8.42 11.32
N PRO A 153 -14.81 8.36 12.62
CA PRO A 153 -16.20 8.16 13.03
C PRO A 153 -17.12 9.25 12.44
N GLU A 154 -18.31 8.84 11.99
CA GLU A 154 -19.33 9.76 11.48
C GLU A 154 -19.74 10.82 12.51
N THR A 155 -19.64 10.47 13.81
CA THR A 155 -19.88 11.39 14.93
C THR A 155 -18.93 12.59 14.96
N ILE A 156 -17.72 12.47 14.39
CA ILE A 156 -16.79 13.60 14.24
C ILE A 156 -17.12 14.36 12.97
N ILE A 157 -17.32 13.65 11.86
CA ILE A 157 -17.58 14.26 10.55
C ILE A 157 -18.81 15.18 10.60
N SER A 158 -19.83 14.81 11.37
CA SER A 158 -21.05 15.62 11.54
C SER A 158 -20.86 16.92 12.33
N ARG A 159 -19.74 17.07 13.05
CA ARG A 159 -19.46 18.21 13.94
C ARG A 159 -18.34 19.11 13.45
N VAL A 160 -17.81 18.86 12.25
CA VAL A 160 -16.69 19.61 11.68
C VAL A 160 -17.05 20.18 10.33
N HIS A 161 -16.48 21.35 10.01
CA HIS A 161 -16.57 21.89 8.66
C HIS A 161 -15.48 21.26 7.78
N ARG A 162 -15.92 20.41 6.84
CA ARG A 162 -15.03 19.63 5.99
C ARG A 162 -14.58 20.40 4.75
N TYR A 163 -13.27 20.38 4.50
CA TYR A 163 -12.61 20.91 3.32
C TYR A 163 -11.84 19.80 2.60
N GLN A 164 -12.25 19.52 1.35
CA GLN A 164 -11.67 18.44 0.55
C GLN A 164 -10.58 18.97 -0.38
N PHE A 165 -9.35 18.54 -0.11
CA PHE A 165 -8.20 18.74 -0.97
C PHE A 165 -8.20 17.71 -2.08
N ARG A 166 -7.73 18.14 -3.25
CA ARG A 166 -7.66 17.30 -4.45
C ARG A 166 -6.21 16.96 -4.75
N LYS A 167 -5.99 15.88 -5.49
CA LYS A 167 -4.68 15.64 -6.12
C LYS A 167 -4.35 16.80 -7.04
N ILE A 168 -3.09 17.18 -7.05
CA ILE A 168 -2.60 18.25 -7.90
C ILE A 168 -2.49 17.69 -9.32
N THR A 169 -2.91 18.49 -10.30
CA THR A 169 -2.76 18.12 -11.71
C THR A 169 -1.32 18.29 -12.16
N ASP A 170 -0.88 17.48 -13.12
CA ASP A 170 0.49 17.53 -13.64
C ASP A 170 0.85 18.94 -14.12
N ALA A 171 -0.08 19.63 -14.81
CA ALA A 171 0.12 20.99 -15.28
C ALA A 171 0.43 21.99 -14.13
N VAL A 172 -0.29 21.89 -13.01
CA VAL A 172 -0.05 22.75 -11.85
C VAL A 172 1.27 22.39 -11.17
N SER A 173 1.58 21.09 -11.06
CA SER A 173 2.86 20.64 -10.50
C SER A 173 4.05 21.12 -11.33
N ILE A 174 4.00 20.98 -12.66
CA ILE A 174 5.04 21.45 -13.59
C ILE A 174 5.26 22.96 -13.45
N ALA A 175 4.18 23.75 -13.43
CA ALA A 175 4.27 25.20 -13.28
C ALA A 175 4.94 25.58 -11.95
N HIS A 176 4.60 24.89 -10.86
CA HIS A 176 5.20 25.12 -9.56
C HIS A 176 6.68 24.71 -9.53
N LEU A 177 7.03 23.53 -10.03
CA LEU A 177 8.41 23.05 -10.10
C LEU A 177 9.28 23.99 -10.95
N ARG A 178 8.77 24.50 -12.07
CA ARG A 178 9.48 25.48 -12.91
C ARG A 178 9.76 26.77 -12.15
N ARG A 179 8.78 27.27 -11.38
CA ARG A 179 8.97 28.46 -10.54
C ARG A 179 10.09 28.25 -9.51
N ILE A 180 10.12 27.10 -8.86
CA ILE A 180 11.16 26.73 -7.88
C ILE A 180 12.52 26.61 -8.57
N ALA A 181 12.59 25.89 -9.70
CA ALA A 181 13.81 25.72 -10.47
C ALA A 181 14.42 27.07 -10.88
N ASN A 182 13.59 27.98 -11.40
CA ASN A 182 14.03 29.33 -11.77
C ASN A 182 14.53 30.14 -10.57
N ALA A 183 13.87 30.02 -9.42
CA ALA A 183 14.24 30.76 -8.21
C ALA A 183 15.53 30.24 -7.56
N GLU A 184 15.82 28.94 -7.71
CA GLU A 184 17.08 28.32 -7.26
C GLU A 184 18.18 28.30 -8.34
N ASN A 185 17.91 28.82 -9.54
CA ASN A 185 18.81 28.73 -10.71
C ASN A 185 19.18 27.29 -11.09
N ILE A 186 18.22 26.36 -11.02
CA ILE A 186 18.38 24.97 -11.45
C ILE A 186 18.08 24.88 -12.95
N GLU A 187 19.06 24.46 -13.74
CA GLU A 187 18.87 24.17 -15.17
C GLU A 187 18.15 22.83 -15.34
N ILE A 188 16.88 22.85 -15.81
CA ILE A 188 16.06 21.66 -15.98
C ILE A 188 15.22 21.72 -17.26
N ASP A 189 15.08 20.58 -17.93
CA ASP A 189 14.28 20.44 -19.14
C ASP A 189 12.78 20.30 -18.86
N ASP A 190 11.96 20.72 -19.83
CA ASP A 190 10.50 20.61 -19.74
C ASP A 190 10.00 19.16 -19.67
N GLN A 191 10.69 18.24 -20.34
CA GLN A 191 10.40 16.81 -20.24
C GLN A 191 10.77 16.26 -18.86
N ALA A 192 11.90 16.69 -18.29
CA ALA A 192 12.30 16.33 -16.93
C ALA A 192 11.25 16.81 -15.90
N LEU A 193 10.79 18.07 -16.00
CA LEU A 193 9.71 18.59 -15.16
C LEU A 193 8.42 17.76 -15.28
N THR A 194 8.09 17.32 -16.49
CA THR A 194 6.93 16.46 -16.73
C THR A 194 7.07 15.11 -16.05
N GLN A 195 8.25 14.48 -16.14
CA GLN A 195 8.52 13.22 -15.45
C GLN A 195 8.46 13.39 -13.92
N LEU A 196 9.03 14.45 -13.37
CA LEU A 196 8.97 14.74 -11.94
C LEU A 196 7.53 14.93 -11.44
N ALA A 197 6.70 15.67 -12.18
CA ALA A 197 5.31 15.88 -11.84
C ALA A 197 4.49 14.58 -11.86
N LYS A 198 4.66 13.76 -12.92
CA LYS A 198 4.01 12.44 -13.05
C LYS A 198 4.38 11.53 -11.87
N HIS A 199 5.67 11.46 -11.54
CA HIS A 199 6.18 10.57 -10.48
C HIS A 199 5.88 11.08 -9.07
N GLY A 200 5.70 12.39 -8.91
CA GLY A 200 5.19 12.98 -7.68
C GLY A 200 3.73 12.60 -7.38
N GLY A 201 2.99 12.02 -8.33
CA GLY A 201 1.68 11.41 -8.08
C GLY A 201 0.60 12.39 -7.59
N GLY A 202 0.73 13.66 -7.95
CA GLY A 202 -0.16 14.74 -7.51
C GLY A 202 0.09 15.23 -6.08
N SER A 203 1.31 15.07 -5.56
CA SER A 203 1.79 15.57 -4.26
C SER A 203 2.90 16.62 -4.48
N PHE A 204 2.75 17.82 -3.93
CA PHE A 204 3.80 18.86 -3.99
C PHE A 204 5.03 18.42 -3.23
N ARG A 205 4.85 17.84 -2.04
CA ARG A 205 5.96 17.39 -1.18
C ARG A 205 6.84 16.39 -1.91
N ASP A 206 6.23 15.40 -2.57
CA ASP A 206 6.97 14.35 -3.27
C ASP A 206 7.63 14.92 -4.54
N SER A 207 6.90 15.70 -5.34
CA SER A 207 7.45 16.32 -6.57
C SER A 207 8.65 17.24 -6.28
N ILE A 208 8.53 18.11 -5.27
CA ILE A 208 9.59 19.05 -4.87
C ILE A 208 10.76 18.29 -4.25
N GLY A 209 10.49 17.23 -3.47
CA GLY A 209 11.52 16.37 -2.90
C GLY A 209 12.39 15.69 -3.97
N LEU A 210 11.77 15.25 -5.07
CA LEU A 210 12.52 14.69 -6.20
C LEU A 210 13.40 15.73 -6.90
N LEU A 211 12.90 16.96 -7.09
CA LEU A 211 13.68 18.07 -7.64
C LEU A 211 14.88 18.43 -6.73
N ASP A 212 14.66 18.48 -5.42
CA ASP A 212 15.70 18.74 -4.42
C ASP A 212 16.78 17.65 -4.43
N GLN A 213 16.38 16.39 -4.54
CA GLN A 213 17.33 15.28 -4.64
C GLN A 213 18.21 15.36 -5.90
N LEU A 214 17.62 15.68 -7.06
CA LEU A 214 18.36 15.79 -8.31
C LEU A 214 19.28 17.01 -8.34
N SER A 215 18.81 18.16 -7.86
CA SER A 215 19.60 19.40 -7.85
C SER A 215 20.80 19.35 -6.91
N ASN A 216 20.73 18.61 -5.79
CA ASN A 216 21.87 18.43 -4.90
C ASN A 216 22.81 17.30 -5.35
N GLY A 217 22.28 16.29 -6.06
CA GLY A 217 23.06 15.14 -6.53
C GLY A 217 23.88 15.42 -7.78
N TYR A 218 23.44 16.35 -8.63
CA TYR A 218 24.05 16.61 -9.93
C TYR A 218 24.23 18.12 -10.15
N GLN A 219 25.43 18.53 -10.57
CA GLN A 219 25.73 19.95 -10.87
C GLN A 219 25.48 20.32 -12.35
N GLU A 220 25.03 19.36 -13.14
CA GLU A 220 24.76 19.54 -14.56
C GLU A 220 23.26 19.71 -14.81
N ARG A 221 22.91 20.17 -16.02
CA ARG A 221 21.54 20.33 -16.49
C ARG A 221 20.73 19.05 -16.30
N ILE A 222 19.60 19.14 -15.62
CA ILE A 222 18.69 18.04 -15.37
C ILE A 222 17.86 17.77 -16.63
N ASN A 223 18.23 16.72 -17.36
CA ASN A 223 17.50 16.25 -18.54
C ASN A 223 16.55 15.08 -18.20
N GLU A 224 15.70 14.69 -19.15
CA GLU A 224 14.74 13.60 -18.95
C GLU A 224 15.41 12.27 -18.61
N GLN A 225 16.50 11.92 -19.31
CA GLN A 225 17.20 10.65 -19.11
C GLN A 225 17.71 10.52 -17.68
N LEU A 226 18.31 11.58 -17.13
CA LEU A 226 18.79 11.61 -15.76
C LEU A 226 17.65 11.36 -14.75
N VAL A 227 16.47 11.95 -14.99
CA VAL A 227 15.30 11.72 -14.14
C VAL A 227 14.86 10.26 -14.21
N LEU A 228 14.81 9.66 -15.41
CA LEU A 228 14.43 8.26 -15.59
C LEU A 228 15.42 7.31 -14.88
N ASP A 229 16.72 7.57 -15.04
CA ASP A 229 17.79 6.76 -14.45
C ASP A 229 17.74 6.82 -12.91
N VAL A 230 17.60 8.02 -12.33
CA VAL A 230 17.54 8.21 -10.87
C VAL A 230 16.27 7.61 -10.26
N LEU A 231 15.14 7.69 -10.97
CA LEU A 231 13.88 7.11 -10.51
C LEU A 231 13.77 5.61 -10.81
N GLY A 232 14.72 5.04 -11.55
CA GLY A 232 14.72 3.64 -11.98
C GLY A 232 13.51 3.31 -12.87
N ILE A 233 13.10 4.27 -13.69
CA ILE A 233 11.97 4.12 -14.62
C ILE A 233 12.52 3.59 -15.93
N PRO A 234 12.00 2.46 -16.43
CA PRO A 234 12.40 1.96 -17.74
C PRO A 234 11.94 2.94 -18.83
N ALA A 235 12.77 3.17 -19.84
CA ALA A 235 12.40 4.03 -20.96
C ALA A 235 11.19 3.43 -21.71
N ASP A 236 10.24 4.28 -22.12
CA ASP A 236 9.01 3.84 -22.82
C ASP A 236 9.32 2.90 -24.00
N ARG A 237 10.40 3.20 -24.75
CA ARG A 237 10.88 2.36 -25.86
C ARG A 237 11.21 0.91 -25.45
N GLN A 238 11.85 0.71 -24.30
CA GLN A 238 12.22 -0.63 -23.83
C GLN A 238 10.98 -1.39 -23.34
N VAL A 239 10.03 -0.69 -22.74
CA VAL A 239 8.76 -1.28 -22.31
C VAL A 239 7.88 -1.62 -23.53
N ASP A 240 7.90 -0.80 -24.59
CA ASP A 240 7.24 -1.08 -25.87
C ASP A 240 7.86 -2.30 -26.58
N GLU A 241 9.17 -2.44 -26.51
CA GLU A 241 9.88 -3.60 -27.03
C GLU A 241 9.46 -4.87 -26.26
N LEU A 242 9.34 -4.79 -24.93
CA LEU A 242 8.85 -5.89 -24.10
C LEU A 242 7.39 -6.27 -24.43
N ILE A 243 6.51 -5.27 -24.61
CA ILE A 243 5.13 -5.49 -25.04
C ILE A 243 5.09 -6.14 -26.43
N SER A 244 5.96 -5.70 -27.34
CA SER A 244 6.04 -6.25 -28.71
C SER A 244 6.55 -7.69 -28.69
N ALA A 245 7.55 -8.01 -27.88
CA ALA A 245 8.06 -9.37 -27.69
C ALA A 245 6.99 -10.29 -27.07
N TYR A 246 6.23 -9.78 -26.11
CA TYR A 246 5.07 -10.46 -25.52
C TYR A 246 3.99 -10.77 -26.58
N ARG A 247 3.65 -9.80 -27.43
CA ARG A 247 2.67 -9.96 -28.52
C ARG A 247 3.10 -10.98 -29.57
N GLN A 248 4.40 -11.05 -29.85
CA GLN A 248 4.98 -12.00 -30.81
C GLN A 248 5.23 -13.39 -30.20
N ALA A 249 4.77 -13.64 -28.96
CA ALA A 249 5.02 -14.88 -28.20
C ALA A 249 6.51 -15.30 -28.17
N SER A 250 7.42 -14.32 -28.22
CA SER A 250 8.86 -14.56 -28.35
C SER A 250 9.52 -14.70 -26.98
N VAL A 251 9.41 -15.88 -26.37
CA VAL A 251 9.91 -16.17 -25.00
C VAL A 251 11.39 -15.78 -24.83
N ASN A 252 12.25 -16.12 -25.80
CA ASN A 252 13.68 -15.81 -25.71
C ASN A 252 13.95 -14.30 -25.60
N LYS A 253 13.24 -13.48 -26.38
CA LYS A 253 13.36 -12.02 -26.34
C LYS A 253 12.84 -11.44 -25.03
N ILE A 254 11.75 -12.00 -24.49
CA ILE A 254 11.18 -11.57 -23.21
C ILE A 254 12.19 -11.81 -22.07
N VAL A 255 12.81 -12.99 -22.04
CA VAL A 255 13.86 -13.33 -21.04
C VAL A 255 15.03 -12.37 -21.18
N GLU A 256 15.56 -12.17 -22.38
CA GLU A 256 16.69 -11.27 -22.63
C GLU A 256 16.42 -9.83 -22.17
N ILE A 257 15.23 -9.29 -22.48
CA ILE A 257 14.87 -7.93 -22.07
C ILE A 257 14.72 -7.83 -20.54
N ILE A 258 14.14 -8.84 -19.89
CA ILE A 258 14.00 -8.86 -18.43
C ILE A 258 15.36 -8.98 -17.73
N ASP A 259 16.24 -9.84 -18.22
CA ASP A 259 17.60 -10.00 -17.69
C ASP A 259 18.39 -8.69 -17.82
N ASN A 260 18.21 -7.95 -18.93
CA ASN A 260 18.79 -6.62 -19.10
C ASN A 260 18.23 -5.60 -18.08
N PHE A 261 16.93 -5.63 -17.79
CA PHE A 261 16.35 -4.77 -16.74
C PHE A 261 16.87 -5.13 -15.34
N GLU A 262 17.04 -6.42 -15.05
CA GLU A 262 17.60 -6.90 -13.79
C GLU A 262 19.08 -6.49 -13.63
N ALA A 263 19.89 -6.67 -14.69
CA ALA A 263 21.30 -6.26 -14.71
C ALA A 263 21.48 -4.75 -14.53
N ASN A 264 20.56 -3.94 -15.08
CA ASN A 264 20.55 -2.48 -14.92
C ASN A 264 19.95 -2.01 -13.59
N GLY A 265 19.56 -2.91 -12.70
CA GLY A 265 19.00 -2.56 -11.38
C GLY A 265 17.62 -1.89 -11.44
N THR A 266 16.87 -2.08 -12.53
CA THR A 266 15.53 -1.50 -12.67
C THR A 266 14.59 -2.07 -11.61
N ASN A 267 13.69 -1.26 -11.07
CA ASN A 267 12.72 -1.77 -10.10
C ASN A 267 11.63 -2.60 -10.82
N PRO A 268 11.47 -3.90 -10.52
CA PRO A 268 10.51 -4.77 -11.20
C PRO A 268 9.05 -4.38 -10.98
N VAL A 269 8.74 -3.75 -9.84
CA VAL A 269 7.40 -3.21 -9.54
C VAL A 269 7.13 -1.96 -10.37
N ARG A 270 8.15 -1.14 -10.65
CA ARG A 270 8.02 0.00 -11.57
C ARG A 270 7.86 -0.45 -13.02
N LEU A 271 8.58 -1.50 -13.42
CA LEU A 271 8.41 -2.11 -14.72
C LEU A 271 6.99 -2.65 -14.90
N SER A 272 6.44 -3.36 -13.91
CA SER A 272 5.05 -3.86 -13.97
C SER A 272 4.02 -2.72 -14.04
N GLN A 273 4.20 -1.65 -13.26
CA GLN A 273 3.34 -0.46 -13.30
C GLN A 273 3.40 0.24 -14.67
N SER A 274 4.58 0.33 -15.28
CA SER A 274 4.77 0.94 -16.60
C SER A 274 4.09 0.11 -17.69
N LEU A 275 4.22 -1.22 -17.62
CA LEU A 275 3.50 -2.14 -18.49
C LEU A 275 1.98 -1.98 -18.37
N ILE A 276 1.44 -1.93 -17.14
CA ILE A 276 0.00 -1.73 -16.90
C ILE A 276 -0.45 -0.37 -17.49
N ALA A 277 0.32 0.69 -17.28
CA ALA A 277 -0.01 2.02 -17.77
C ALA A 277 -0.09 2.08 -19.30
N MET A 278 0.88 1.49 -20.00
CA MET A 278 0.88 1.44 -21.47
C MET A 278 -0.19 0.51 -22.02
N LEU A 279 -0.37 -0.67 -21.43
CA LEU A 279 -1.45 -1.57 -21.82
C LEU A 279 -2.82 -0.89 -21.65
N LYS A 280 -3.02 -0.08 -20.60
CA LYS A 280 -4.25 0.68 -20.35
C LYS A 280 -4.56 1.68 -21.47
N GLN A 281 -3.54 2.34 -22.04
CA GLN A 281 -3.73 3.25 -23.18
C GLN A 281 -4.23 2.50 -24.41
N THR A 282 -3.77 1.26 -24.61
CA THR A 282 -4.16 0.41 -25.74
C THR A 282 -5.43 -0.43 -25.51
N LEU A 283 -6.04 -0.38 -24.31
CA LEU A 283 -7.25 -1.16 -23.98
C LEU A 283 -8.44 -0.81 -24.88
N SER A 284 -8.59 0.46 -25.25
CA SER A 284 -9.66 0.91 -26.15
C SER A 284 -9.59 0.25 -27.53
N GLU A 285 -8.40 -0.13 -27.96
CA GLU A 285 -8.17 -0.79 -29.24
C GLU A 285 -8.20 -2.32 -29.12
N ARG A 286 -7.81 -2.88 -27.95
CA ARG A 286 -7.67 -4.34 -27.75
C ARG A 286 -8.08 -4.79 -26.34
N PRO A 287 -9.29 -5.36 -26.16
CA PRO A 287 -9.82 -5.74 -24.83
C PRO A 287 -9.13 -6.95 -24.18
N ASN A 288 -8.37 -7.75 -24.94
CA ASN A 288 -7.65 -8.93 -24.43
C ASN A 288 -6.46 -8.59 -23.51
N GLY A 289 -6.05 -7.32 -23.46
CA GLY A 289 -4.98 -6.86 -22.55
C GLY A 289 -5.39 -6.81 -21.07
N SER A 290 -6.66 -7.05 -20.74
CA SER A 290 -7.16 -7.01 -19.37
C SER A 290 -6.68 -8.20 -18.50
N LEU A 291 -6.53 -9.39 -19.10
CA LEU A 291 -6.15 -10.62 -18.38
C LEU A 291 -4.75 -10.54 -17.78
N ILE A 292 -3.80 -9.95 -18.51
CA ILE A 292 -2.42 -9.81 -18.01
C ILE A 292 -2.29 -8.73 -16.94
N MET A 293 -3.18 -7.72 -16.92
CA MET A 293 -3.10 -6.64 -15.93
C MET A 293 -3.34 -7.15 -14.51
N GLU A 294 -4.29 -8.06 -14.33
CA GLU A 294 -4.57 -8.66 -13.02
C GLU A 294 -3.33 -9.41 -12.49
N ASP A 295 -2.69 -10.19 -13.35
CA ASP A 295 -1.46 -10.92 -13.03
C ASP A 295 -0.28 -9.98 -12.76
N LEU A 296 -0.16 -8.86 -13.49
CA LEU A 296 0.87 -7.84 -13.28
C LEU A 296 0.70 -7.08 -11.96
N LEU A 297 -0.55 -6.91 -11.48
CA LEU A 297 -0.81 -6.32 -10.15
C LEU A 297 -0.25 -7.19 -9.02
N ALA A 298 -0.20 -8.52 -9.21
CA ALA A 298 0.36 -9.46 -8.24
C ALA A 298 1.90 -9.43 -8.18
N VAL A 299 2.59 -8.72 -9.07
CA VAL A 299 4.07 -8.57 -9.02
C VAL A 299 4.50 -7.82 -7.77
N ALA A 300 3.73 -6.81 -7.34
CA ALA A 300 4.06 -5.98 -6.19
C ALA A 300 4.04 -6.72 -4.85
N SER A 301 3.35 -7.87 -4.77
CA SER A 301 3.24 -8.69 -3.57
C SER A 301 4.14 -9.93 -3.56
N SER A 302 4.94 -10.14 -4.61
CA SER A 302 5.82 -11.31 -4.74
C SER A 302 7.14 -11.13 -3.99
N SER A 303 7.63 -12.21 -3.37
CA SER A 303 9.00 -12.27 -2.81
C SER A 303 10.09 -12.26 -3.88
N TYR A 304 9.75 -12.64 -5.12
CA TYR A 304 10.64 -12.61 -6.29
C TYR A 304 9.93 -11.89 -7.44
N PRO A 305 9.97 -10.55 -7.47
CA PRO A 305 9.18 -9.78 -8.43
C PRO A 305 9.60 -10.00 -9.90
N PHE A 306 10.90 -10.12 -10.19
CA PHE A 306 11.38 -10.38 -11.56
C PHE A 306 10.94 -11.75 -12.07
N ILE A 307 11.10 -12.80 -11.28
CA ILE A 307 10.62 -14.15 -11.62
C ILE A 307 9.10 -14.18 -11.81
N LYS A 308 8.35 -13.46 -10.95
CA LYS A 308 6.90 -13.33 -11.10
C LYS A 308 6.54 -12.62 -12.41
N LEU A 309 7.22 -11.52 -12.74
CA LEU A 309 7.00 -10.76 -13.97
C LEU A 309 7.29 -11.62 -15.21
N LEU A 310 8.40 -12.36 -15.21
CA LEU A 310 8.74 -13.31 -16.27
C LEU A 310 7.67 -14.40 -16.41
N THR A 311 7.25 -15.01 -15.29
CA THR A 311 6.25 -16.08 -15.29
C THR A 311 4.92 -15.57 -15.85
N VAL A 312 4.49 -14.36 -15.45
CA VAL A 312 3.25 -13.73 -15.93
C VAL A 312 3.32 -13.46 -17.43
N LEU A 313 4.44 -12.94 -17.93
CA LEU A 313 4.59 -12.66 -19.36
C LEU A 313 4.62 -13.96 -20.18
N VAL A 314 5.36 -14.98 -19.74
CA VAL A 314 5.50 -16.26 -20.46
C VAL A 314 4.24 -17.14 -20.35
N SER A 315 3.53 -17.16 -19.22
CA SER A 315 2.30 -17.95 -19.08
C SER A 315 1.18 -17.43 -19.97
N ASN A 316 1.15 -16.12 -20.20
CA ASN A 316 0.11 -15.46 -20.96
C ASN A 316 0.40 -15.34 -22.47
N THR A 317 1.64 -15.63 -22.95
CA THR A 317 1.93 -15.63 -24.39
C THR A 317 1.12 -16.69 -25.15
N SER A 318 0.81 -17.82 -24.49
CA SER A 318 0.07 -18.93 -25.11
C SER A 318 -1.45 -18.77 -25.08
N GLN A 319 -1.98 -17.89 -24.22
CA GLN A 319 -3.43 -17.72 -24.02
C GLN A 319 -4.04 -16.52 -24.77
N THR A 320 -3.23 -15.55 -25.20
CA THR A 320 -3.75 -14.27 -25.75
C THR A 320 -3.44 -14.03 -27.22
N TYR A 321 -2.43 -14.67 -27.79
CA TYR A 321 -2.03 -14.50 -29.20
C TYR A 321 -1.85 -15.87 -29.87
N GLY A 322 -2.89 -16.32 -30.58
CA GLY A 322 -2.73 -17.34 -31.63
C GLY A 322 -1.99 -16.72 -32.83
N PRO A 323 -1.22 -17.52 -33.60
CA PRO A 323 -0.46 -16.98 -34.73
C PRO A 323 -1.39 -16.32 -35.75
N GLU A 324 -1.01 -15.12 -36.23
CA GLU A 324 -1.67 -14.48 -37.37
C GLU A 324 -1.67 -15.43 -38.58
N PRO A 325 -2.74 -15.46 -39.39
CA PRO A 325 -2.79 -16.30 -40.57
C PRO A 325 -1.75 -15.80 -41.59
N SER A 326 -0.68 -16.58 -41.78
CA SER A 326 0.23 -16.40 -42.90
C SER A 326 -0.52 -16.66 -44.21
N ALA A 327 -0.66 -15.61 -45.00
CA ALA A 327 -1.19 -15.70 -46.35
C ALA A 327 -0.16 -16.38 -47.27
N SER A 328 -0.25 -17.70 -47.44
CA SER A 328 0.14 -18.38 -48.68
C SER A 328 -0.19 -19.88 -48.63
N ALA A 329 -1.29 -20.28 -49.26
CA ALA A 329 -1.37 -21.56 -49.98
C ALA A 329 -2.63 -21.56 -50.86
N SER A 330 -2.41 -21.53 -52.18
CA SER A 330 -3.46 -21.74 -53.17
C SER A 330 -3.94 -23.21 -53.19
N PRO A 331 -5.18 -23.49 -53.65
CA PRO A 331 -5.88 -24.74 -53.37
C PRO A 331 -5.82 -25.74 -54.53
N THR A 332 -5.95 -27.04 -54.24
CA THR A 332 -6.66 -28.08 -55.06
C THR A 332 -6.49 -29.48 -54.42
N PRO A 333 -7.32 -30.49 -54.74
CA PRO A 333 -8.77 -30.52 -54.59
C PRO A 333 -9.28 -31.79 -53.87
N VAL A 334 -10.58 -31.75 -53.60
CA VAL A 334 -11.47 -32.78 -53.07
C VAL A 334 -11.26 -34.19 -53.66
N ALA A 335 -11.19 -35.20 -52.79
CA ALA A 335 -11.55 -36.58 -53.12
C ALA A 335 -12.32 -37.24 -51.95
N THR A 336 -13.37 -37.94 -52.34
CA THR A 336 -14.52 -38.44 -51.60
C THR A 336 -14.27 -39.70 -50.76
N LYS A 337 -15.05 -39.82 -49.68
CA LYS A 337 -15.38 -41.02 -48.86
C LYS A 337 -15.66 -42.29 -49.69
N PRO A 338 -15.61 -43.50 -49.10
CA PRO A 338 -16.80 -44.08 -48.44
C PRO A 338 -16.56 -44.70 -47.04
N LEU A 339 -17.65 -44.73 -46.29
CA LEU A 339 -17.86 -45.45 -45.03
C LEU A 339 -18.03 -46.96 -45.26
N GLU A 340 -17.57 -47.77 -44.32
CA GLU A 340 -18.20 -49.06 -44.00
C GLU A 340 -18.18 -49.32 -42.48
N ALA A 341 -19.28 -49.88 -42.00
CA ALA A 341 -19.64 -50.06 -40.60
C ALA A 341 -19.51 -51.53 -40.16
N THR A 342 -19.31 -51.77 -38.87
CA THR A 342 -19.77 -52.95 -38.09
C THR A 342 -19.33 -52.74 -36.63
N VAL A 343 -20.21 -52.40 -35.68
CA VAL A 343 -21.15 -53.21 -34.87
C VAL A 343 -20.48 -54.05 -33.75
N ALA A 344 -20.85 -53.64 -32.52
CA ALA A 344 -21.13 -54.43 -31.30
C ALA A 344 -20.04 -54.81 -30.26
N ASN A 345 -20.47 -54.56 -29.01
CA ASN A 345 -20.22 -55.24 -27.73
C ASN A 345 -19.09 -54.77 -26.78
N GLN A 346 -19.54 -54.18 -25.67
CA GLN A 346 -18.99 -54.34 -24.30
C GLN A 346 -19.83 -55.40 -23.54
N PRO A 347 -19.49 -55.81 -22.30
CA PRO A 347 -18.20 -56.22 -21.69
C PRO A 347 -18.37 -57.60 -20.97
N PRO A 348 -17.43 -58.14 -20.15
CA PRO A 348 -17.33 -57.74 -18.73
C PRO A 348 -15.94 -57.86 -18.05
N VAL A 349 -15.74 -57.00 -17.03
CA VAL A 349 -15.13 -57.20 -15.69
C VAL A 349 -14.15 -58.38 -15.47
N ALA A 350 -12.90 -58.09 -15.04
CA ALA A 350 -12.30 -58.65 -13.81
C ALA A 350 -10.83 -58.21 -13.52
N LYS A 351 -10.71 -57.52 -12.37
CA LYS A 351 -9.74 -57.64 -11.25
C LYS A 351 -8.24 -57.24 -11.39
N PRO A 352 -7.71 -56.60 -10.32
CA PRO A 352 -6.33 -56.13 -10.20
C PRO A 352 -5.40 -57.17 -9.53
N LYS A 353 -4.10 -57.05 -9.79
CA LYS A 353 -2.97 -57.67 -9.07
C LYS A 353 -1.85 -56.61 -9.05
N LYS A 354 -1.06 -56.40 -8.00
CA LYS A 354 -0.83 -57.13 -6.75
C LYS A 354 -0.16 -56.17 -5.76
N ALA A 355 -0.50 -56.34 -4.49
CA ALA A 355 0.24 -55.81 -3.36
C ALA A 355 1.52 -56.63 -3.08
N SER A 356 2.53 -55.95 -2.54
CA SER A 356 3.56 -56.49 -1.64
C SER A 356 3.94 -55.32 -0.73
N SER A 357 4.01 -55.39 0.59
CA SER A 357 3.65 -56.37 1.61
C SER A 357 3.84 -55.58 2.90
N LEU A 358 2.90 -55.72 3.84
CA LEU A 358 2.94 -55.05 5.13
C LEU A 358 4.13 -55.53 5.96
N ASP A 359 4.78 -54.60 6.65
CA ASP A 359 5.48 -54.88 7.89
C ASP A 359 4.72 -54.16 9.01
N VAL A 360 4.11 -54.93 9.89
CA VAL A 360 3.33 -54.45 11.04
C VAL A 360 4.23 -54.55 12.26
N SER A 361 4.61 -53.42 12.85
CA SER A 361 4.95 -53.40 14.28
C SER A 361 4.83 -52.00 14.90
N LYS A 362 4.02 -51.96 15.98
CA LYS A 362 3.85 -50.95 17.04
C LYS A 362 2.77 -49.86 16.83
N PRO A 363 1.97 -49.54 17.87
CA PRO A 363 1.01 -48.45 17.83
C PRO A 363 1.79 -47.15 17.68
N SER A 364 1.62 -46.46 16.56
CA SER A 364 2.35 -45.24 16.26
C SER A 364 2.00 -44.17 17.28
N THR A 365 2.95 -43.91 18.17
CA THR A 365 3.00 -42.71 19.00
C THR A 365 2.74 -41.50 18.11
N PHE A 366 1.81 -40.62 18.49
CA PHE A 366 1.47 -39.43 17.71
C PHE A 366 2.75 -38.61 17.43
N SER A 367 3.12 -38.51 16.14
CA SER A 367 4.29 -37.76 15.70
C SER A 367 3.85 -36.45 15.07
N TRP A 368 4.25 -35.34 15.69
CA TRP A 368 3.96 -33.98 15.22
C TRP A 368 4.46 -33.71 13.81
N GLN A 369 5.62 -34.28 13.47
CA GLN A 369 6.23 -34.09 12.16
C GLN A 369 5.44 -34.80 11.06
N ASN A 370 4.93 -36.00 11.35
CA ASN A 370 4.04 -36.72 10.42
C ASN A 370 2.71 -35.97 10.22
N PHE A 371 2.21 -35.27 11.25
CA PHE A 371 1.01 -34.44 11.14
C PHE A 371 1.22 -33.22 10.25
N ILE A 372 2.37 -32.54 10.36
CA ILE A 372 2.73 -31.41 9.48
C ILE A 372 2.93 -31.88 8.03
N ASP A 373 3.57 -33.04 7.83
CA ASP A 373 3.89 -33.58 6.50
C ASP A 373 2.66 -34.03 5.71
N GLN A 374 1.53 -34.32 6.37
CA GLN A 374 0.27 -34.62 5.69
C GLN A 374 -0.40 -33.35 5.09
N LEU A 375 0.00 -32.15 5.52
CA LEU A 375 -0.56 -30.88 5.04
C LEU A 375 0.12 -30.33 3.76
N LYS A 376 0.58 -31.22 2.86
CA LYS A 376 1.43 -30.93 1.67
C LYS A 376 0.98 -29.79 0.75
N ASN A 377 -0.28 -29.35 0.84
CA ASN A 377 -0.88 -28.38 -0.07
C ASN A 377 -0.98 -26.95 0.50
N ASP A 378 -0.50 -26.67 1.72
CA ASP A 378 -0.63 -25.34 2.34
C ASP A 378 0.65 -24.92 3.12
N SER A 379 1.64 -24.37 2.38
CA SER A 379 2.95 -24.00 2.90
C SER A 379 2.89 -22.97 4.05
N ALA A 380 1.84 -22.14 4.07
CA ALA A 380 1.62 -21.14 5.12
C ALA A 380 1.22 -21.79 6.46
N VAL A 381 0.39 -22.84 6.43
CA VAL A 381 -0.07 -23.53 7.64
C VAL A 381 1.03 -24.43 8.18
N GLN A 382 1.79 -25.09 7.31
CA GLN A 382 2.97 -25.86 7.71
C GLN A 382 4.02 -24.99 8.42
N SER A 383 4.31 -23.79 7.92
CA SER A 383 5.26 -22.86 8.55
C SER A 383 4.78 -22.37 9.93
N LEU A 384 3.46 -22.22 10.10
CA LEU A 384 2.85 -21.84 11.38
C LEU A 384 2.89 -23.00 12.39
N LEU A 385 2.56 -24.21 11.94
CA LEU A 385 2.60 -25.42 12.80
C LEU A 385 4.03 -25.82 13.16
N SER A 386 5.01 -25.64 12.28
CA SER A 386 6.42 -25.90 12.59
C SER A 386 6.98 -24.98 13.68
N LYS A 387 6.35 -23.82 13.90
CA LYS A 387 6.71 -22.84 14.93
C LYS A 387 5.79 -22.93 16.16
N SER A 388 4.80 -23.82 16.14
CA SER A 388 3.83 -24.00 17.22
C SER A 388 4.21 -25.21 18.08
N ASN A 389 3.88 -25.15 19.37
CA ASN A 389 4.03 -26.28 20.29
C ASN A 389 2.69 -27.00 20.43
N TYR A 390 2.71 -28.28 20.79
CA TYR A 390 1.50 -29.08 20.99
C TYR A 390 1.50 -29.79 22.35
N GLN A 391 0.29 -30.12 22.81
CA GLN A 391 0.05 -31.02 23.93
C GLN A 391 -1.10 -31.94 23.53
N LEU A 392 -0.94 -33.24 23.77
CA LEU A 392 -1.96 -34.24 23.48
C LEU A 392 -2.56 -34.69 24.81
N ASP A 393 -3.86 -34.51 24.94
CA ASP A 393 -4.69 -34.98 26.05
C ASP A 393 -5.55 -36.18 25.58
N GLU A 394 -6.18 -36.90 26.51
CA GLU A 394 -6.92 -38.15 26.21
C GLU A 394 -8.00 -38.00 25.12
N ASN A 395 -8.58 -36.79 24.98
CA ASN A 395 -9.63 -36.48 24.00
C ASN A 395 -9.33 -35.30 23.05
N SER A 396 -8.21 -34.59 23.21
CA SER A 396 -7.94 -33.36 22.44
C SER A 396 -6.48 -33.13 22.12
N LEU A 397 -6.21 -32.59 20.93
CA LEU A 397 -4.92 -32.06 20.52
C LEU A 397 -4.94 -30.53 20.71
N ILE A 398 -4.16 -30.05 21.68
CA ILE A 398 -4.03 -28.62 21.98
C ILE A 398 -2.82 -28.06 21.23
N ILE A 399 -3.04 -27.06 20.38
CA ILE A 399 -2.00 -26.35 19.61
C ILE A 399 -1.79 -24.96 20.21
N PHE A 400 -0.58 -24.69 20.67
CA PHE A 400 -0.16 -23.40 21.21
C PHE A 400 0.48 -22.57 20.09
N ALA A 401 -0.27 -21.61 19.57
CA ALA A 401 0.13 -20.77 18.43
C ALA A 401 1.06 -19.60 18.83
N GLY A 402 1.28 -19.38 20.13
CA GLY A 402 2.18 -18.40 20.72
C GLY A 402 1.75 -16.93 20.61
N ASN A 403 0.84 -16.60 19.67
CA ASN A 403 0.21 -15.29 19.61
C ASN A 403 -1.24 -15.37 19.08
N ARG A 404 -2.02 -14.32 19.35
CA ARG A 404 -3.44 -14.22 18.97
C ARG A 404 -3.66 -14.16 17.45
N PHE A 405 -2.68 -13.68 16.68
CA PHE A 405 -2.75 -13.60 15.22
C PHE A 405 -2.68 -14.99 14.56
N ASN A 406 -1.73 -15.81 14.99
CA ASN A 406 -1.53 -17.18 14.50
C ASN A 406 -2.68 -18.08 14.95
N ALA A 407 -3.15 -17.93 16.19
CA ALA A 407 -4.32 -18.67 16.68
C ALA A 407 -5.57 -18.39 15.84
N ASN A 408 -5.82 -17.12 15.47
CA ASN A 408 -6.94 -16.77 14.59
C ASN A 408 -6.82 -17.35 13.18
N ARG A 409 -5.60 -17.49 12.64
CA ARG A 409 -5.37 -18.11 11.32
C ARG A 409 -5.55 -19.63 11.35
N LEU A 410 -5.16 -20.29 12.44
CA LEU A 410 -5.34 -21.73 12.63
C LEU A 410 -6.78 -22.10 13.00
N ASN A 411 -7.49 -21.24 13.75
CA ASN A 411 -8.93 -21.39 14.06
C ASN A 411 -9.87 -21.00 12.91
N ALA A 412 -9.34 -20.63 11.74
CA ALA A 412 -10.18 -20.36 10.59
C ALA A 412 -10.94 -21.65 10.18
N PRO A 413 -12.26 -21.60 9.91
CA PRO A 413 -13.07 -22.80 9.65
C PRO A 413 -12.51 -23.69 8.54
N LYS A 414 -11.99 -23.07 7.46
CA LYS A 414 -11.36 -23.78 6.34
C LYS A 414 -10.08 -24.52 6.73
N GLN A 415 -9.36 -24.05 7.74
CA GLN A 415 -8.11 -24.66 8.21
C GLN A 415 -8.38 -25.74 9.25
N LEU A 416 -9.36 -25.54 10.15
CA LEU A 416 -9.80 -26.58 11.08
C LEU A 416 -10.30 -27.85 10.37
N THR A 417 -11.04 -27.71 9.26
CA THR A 417 -11.44 -28.88 8.46
C THR A 417 -10.23 -29.65 7.93
N LYS A 418 -9.21 -28.96 7.41
CA LYS A 418 -7.98 -29.59 6.88
C LYS A 418 -7.15 -30.25 7.98
N LEU A 419 -7.07 -29.63 9.16
CA LEU A 419 -6.37 -30.20 10.30
C LEU A 419 -7.08 -31.47 10.81
N ASN A 420 -8.41 -31.48 10.83
CA ASN A 420 -9.19 -32.67 11.14
C ASN A 420 -9.02 -33.76 10.07
N ASP A 421 -8.97 -33.40 8.78
CA ASP A 421 -8.71 -34.35 7.69
C ASP A 421 -7.32 -35.00 7.84
N ALA A 422 -6.31 -34.22 8.24
CA ALA A 422 -4.96 -34.74 8.51
C ALA A 422 -4.93 -35.66 9.74
N LEU A 423 -5.69 -35.38 10.81
CA LEU A 423 -5.83 -36.27 11.97
C LEU A 423 -6.56 -37.58 11.62
N ASN A 424 -7.60 -37.49 10.79
CA ASN A 424 -8.36 -38.65 10.32
C ASN A 424 -7.48 -39.59 9.48
N GLN A 425 -6.61 -39.04 8.63
CA GLN A 425 -5.67 -39.82 7.83
C GLN A 425 -4.58 -40.51 8.67
N LEU A 426 -4.25 -39.95 9.84
CA LEU A 426 -3.32 -40.55 10.81
C LEU A 426 -3.98 -41.53 11.78
N GLY A 427 -5.30 -41.77 11.66
CA GLY A 427 -6.03 -42.71 12.50
C GLY A 427 -6.49 -42.15 13.85
N PHE A 428 -6.43 -40.84 14.06
CA PHE A 428 -6.83 -40.15 15.29
C PHE A 428 -8.18 -39.44 15.15
N SER A 429 -9.19 -40.14 14.63
CA SER A 429 -10.51 -39.56 14.31
C SER A 429 -11.36 -39.16 15.53
N SER A 430 -10.92 -39.46 16.75
CA SER A 430 -11.60 -39.14 18.00
C SER A 430 -11.03 -37.92 18.73
N LEU A 431 -9.96 -37.30 18.23
CA LEU A 431 -9.32 -36.15 18.87
C LEU A 431 -9.93 -34.83 18.39
N ASN A 432 -10.34 -33.96 19.31
CA ASN A 432 -10.74 -32.59 19.00
C ASN A 432 -9.52 -31.66 18.95
N ILE A 433 -9.51 -30.71 18.01
CA ILE A 433 -8.43 -29.71 17.90
C ILE A 433 -8.81 -28.45 18.67
N GLU A 434 -7.98 -28.07 19.65
CA GLU A 434 -8.12 -26.82 20.38
C GLU A 434 -6.88 -25.93 20.11
N VAL A 435 -7.08 -24.72 19.59
CA VAL A 435 -5.95 -23.79 19.33
C VAL A 435 -5.97 -22.66 20.36
N LYS A 436 -4.90 -22.57 21.14
CA LYS A 436 -4.69 -21.51 22.14
C LYS A 436 -3.70 -20.46 21.63
N ALA A 437 -3.98 -19.21 21.98
CA ALA A 437 -3.16 -18.06 21.60
C ALA A 437 -1.88 -17.91 22.45
N ASP A 438 -1.79 -18.65 23.55
CA ASP A 438 -0.70 -18.56 24.51
C ASP A 438 0.50 -19.44 24.11
N VAL A 439 1.66 -19.16 24.70
CA VAL A 439 2.85 -20.03 24.61
C VAL A 439 2.63 -21.23 25.56
N LYS A 440 3.07 -22.43 25.16
CA LYS A 440 2.94 -23.65 26.00
C LYS A 440 3.53 -23.35 27.39
N PRO A 441 2.79 -23.54 28.49
CA PRO A 441 3.33 -23.35 29.83
C PRO A 441 4.52 -24.31 30.05
N PRO A 442 5.62 -23.86 30.69
CA PRO A 442 6.78 -24.70 30.95
C PRO A 442 6.40 -25.88 31.86
N GLU A 443 6.94 -27.07 31.59
CA GLU A 443 6.62 -28.30 32.33
C GLU A 443 7.27 -28.39 33.73
N ASP A 444 8.11 -27.42 34.12
CA ASP A 444 8.77 -27.40 35.44
C ASP A 444 8.35 -26.19 36.29
N SER A 445 7.76 -26.47 37.45
CA SER A 445 7.21 -25.52 38.41
C SER A 445 8.26 -24.75 39.24
N GLU A 446 9.51 -24.60 38.78
CA GLU A 446 10.57 -23.96 39.60
C GLU A 446 11.30 -22.76 38.95
N THR A 447 10.95 -22.32 37.74
CA THR A 447 11.59 -21.12 37.13
C THR A 447 10.66 -19.92 36.88
N ALA A 448 9.42 -19.96 37.38
CA ALA A 448 8.45 -18.86 37.24
C ALA A 448 8.59 -17.75 38.31
N ALA A 449 9.77 -17.56 38.88
CA ALA A 449 10.03 -16.50 39.86
C ALA A 449 11.32 -15.72 39.58
N VAL A 450 11.56 -15.32 38.32
CA VAL A 450 12.21 -14.04 37.95
C VAL A 450 11.90 -13.75 36.48
N ALA A 451 10.96 -12.83 36.23
CA ALA A 451 10.95 -11.88 35.10
C ALA A 451 9.77 -10.92 35.26
#